data_AF-D6PJL0-F1
#
_entry.id   AF-D6PJL0-F1
#
_cell.length_a   1.000
_cell.length_b   1.000
_cell.length_c   1.000
_cell.angle_alpha   90.00
_cell.angle_beta   90.00
_cell.angle_gamma   90.00
#
_symmetry.space_group_name_H-M   'P 1'
#
loop_
_entity.id
_entity.type
_entity.pdbx_description
1 polymer ?
#
loop_
_entity_poly.entity_id
_entity_poly.type
_entity_poly.pdbx_seq_one_letter_code
_entity_poly.pdbx_strand_id
1 'polypeptide(L)'
;MEASYTPPGGWCRREKSHLAPPKRHPLHLGVSAKRIRFHRAAPLSNELIPGRSDKTLSPERHARELQAQKLLEGNGVVLREGGTYVLQIDQDPPPKNSSSAERSRYLRRYTGQTAVFRFKNGSLQEIEGPLRSAAHPGQKRAQGFTDVNGDGRDDIAHLRSGVYTYHAKSFGGRFNPINDHSMKVARDLNQDGTIDALEGRKARREGHYATGLQWHAGTSTRPSSVGCQTMPPQQYQRFRLAIESGKQSTFTYLLLRRANEDFGANPF
;
A
#
# COMPACT_ATOMS: atom_id res chain seq x y z
N MET A 1 -19.38 1.24 31.45
CA MET A 1 -19.63 -0.05 30.78
C MET A 1 -19.03 0.04 29.38
N GLU A 2 -17.79 -0.42 29.19
CA GLU A 2 -17.17 -0.50 27.87
C GLU A 2 -17.71 -1.73 27.14
N ALA A 3 -18.53 -1.51 26.11
CA ALA A 3 -18.95 -2.58 25.21
C ALA A 3 -17.78 -2.93 24.27
N SER A 4 -17.18 -4.10 24.47
CA SER A 4 -16.19 -4.70 23.58
C SER A 4 -16.86 -5.11 22.27
N TYR A 5 -16.89 -4.20 21.30
CA TYR A 5 -17.34 -4.50 19.94
C TYR A 5 -16.32 -5.39 19.24
N THR A 6 -16.68 -6.66 19.03
CA THR A 6 -15.92 -7.61 18.21
C THR A 6 -16.51 -7.59 16.81
N PRO A 7 -15.86 -6.99 15.80
CA PRO A 7 -16.43 -6.94 14.45
C PRO A 7 -16.46 -8.35 13.84
N PRO A 8 -17.53 -8.74 13.15
CA PRO A 8 -17.61 -10.01 12.45
C PRO A 8 -16.55 -10.08 11.33
N GLY A 9 -15.79 -11.17 11.33
CA GLY A 9 -14.74 -11.47 10.35
C GLY A 9 -15.33 -11.75 8.97
N GLY A 10 -15.66 -10.70 8.21
CA GLY A 10 -15.87 -10.80 6.77
C GLY A 10 -14.53 -11.05 6.09
N TRP A 11 -14.33 -12.24 5.54
CA TRP A 11 -13.13 -12.61 4.81
C TRP A 11 -13.07 -11.88 3.46
N CYS A 12 -11.87 -11.48 3.03
CA CYS A 12 -11.62 -11.07 1.65
C CYS A 12 -12.19 -12.15 0.72
N ARG A 13 -13.05 -11.76 -0.22
CA ARG A 13 -13.79 -12.68 -1.09
C ARG A 13 -12.82 -13.40 -2.02
N ARG A 14 -13.04 -14.72 -2.22
CA ARG A 14 -12.25 -15.60 -3.09
C ARG A 14 -12.19 -15.07 -4.52
N GLU A 15 -10.98 -14.93 -5.06
CA GLU A 15 -10.77 -14.76 -6.50
C GLU A 15 -10.53 -16.14 -7.12
N LYS A 16 -11.31 -16.51 -8.15
CA LYS A 16 -10.97 -17.61 -9.05
C LYS A 16 -10.04 -17.05 -10.12
N SER A 17 -8.76 -17.42 -10.09
CA SER A 17 -7.84 -17.11 -11.18
C SER A 17 -8.12 -18.05 -12.36
N HIS A 18 -8.41 -17.47 -13.53
CA HIS A 18 -8.43 -18.19 -14.80
C HIS A 18 -7.14 -17.89 -15.56
N LEU A 19 -6.52 -18.98 -16.05
CA LEU A 19 -5.51 -19.08 -17.12
C LEU A 19 -4.05 -18.78 -16.75
N ALA A 20 -3.26 -19.86 -16.71
CA ALA A 20 -1.80 -19.82 -16.84
C ALA A 20 -1.39 -19.97 -18.33
N PRO A 21 -0.47 -19.15 -18.86
CA PRO A 21 0.16 -19.39 -20.16
C PRO A 21 1.31 -20.43 -20.06
N PRO A 22 1.70 -21.07 -21.19
CA PRO A 22 2.64 -22.19 -21.20
C PRO A 22 4.09 -21.80 -20.88
N LYS A 23 4.79 -22.73 -20.21
CA LYS A 23 6.19 -22.63 -19.80
C LYS A 23 7.12 -22.58 -21.02
N ARG A 24 8.04 -21.61 -21.07
CA ARG A 24 9.21 -21.61 -21.97
C ARG A 24 10.49 -21.78 -21.14
N HIS A 25 11.31 -22.74 -21.55
CA HIS A 25 12.66 -22.97 -21.01
C HIS A 25 13.68 -22.01 -21.65
N PRO A 26 14.60 -21.42 -20.87
CA PRO A 26 15.82 -20.84 -21.41
C PRO A 26 17.06 -21.70 -21.10
N LEU A 27 17.94 -21.80 -22.10
CA LEU A 27 19.27 -22.40 -22.08
C LEU A 27 20.26 -21.56 -21.25
N HIS A 28 21.16 -22.25 -20.54
CA HIS A 28 22.33 -21.71 -19.86
C HIS A 28 23.41 -21.26 -20.84
N LEU A 29 24.17 -20.20 -20.50
CA LEU A 29 25.65 -20.16 -20.51
C LEU A 29 26.17 -18.75 -20.12
N GLY A 30 27.29 -18.70 -19.39
CA GLY A 30 28.18 -17.53 -19.33
C GLY A 30 28.54 -17.00 -17.94
N VAL A 31 29.65 -17.49 -17.39
CA VAL A 31 30.34 -16.95 -16.20
C VAL A 31 31.10 -15.67 -16.61
N SER A 32 30.94 -14.55 -15.87
CA SER A 32 31.81 -13.38 -16.03
C SER A 32 32.02 -12.60 -14.74
N ALA A 33 33.22 -12.03 -14.62
CA ALA A 33 33.93 -11.65 -13.41
C ALA A 33 33.29 -10.50 -12.59
N LYS A 34 33.38 -10.63 -11.26
CA LYS A 34 33.01 -9.61 -10.26
C LYS A 34 33.97 -8.42 -10.32
N ARG A 35 33.51 -7.29 -10.86
CA ARG A 35 34.13 -5.97 -10.66
C ARG A 35 33.32 -5.23 -9.60
N ILE A 36 33.86 -5.09 -8.39
CA ILE A 36 33.25 -4.29 -7.33
C ILE A 36 33.44 -2.81 -7.71
N ARG A 37 32.42 -2.22 -8.33
CA ARG A 37 32.33 -0.76 -8.50
C ARG A 37 31.58 -0.22 -7.28
N PHE A 38 32.26 0.62 -6.50
CA PHE A 38 31.59 1.48 -5.53
C PHE A 38 30.72 2.47 -6.31
N HIS A 39 29.41 2.24 -6.31
CA HIS A 39 28.45 3.19 -6.86
C HIS A 39 28.47 4.45 -6.01
N ARG A 40 29.06 5.53 -6.54
CA ARG A 40 28.77 6.90 -6.11
C ARG A 40 27.25 7.05 -6.10
N ALA A 41 26.68 7.46 -4.97
CA ALA A 41 25.26 7.81 -4.87
C ALA A 41 24.93 8.84 -5.97
N ALA A 42 23.99 8.50 -6.84
CA ALA A 42 23.53 9.42 -7.87
C ALA A 42 22.98 10.69 -7.20
N PRO A 43 23.25 11.89 -7.75
CA PRO A 43 22.67 13.12 -7.23
C PRO A 43 21.14 12.99 -7.25
N LEU A 44 20.51 13.33 -6.12
CA LEU A 44 19.06 13.34 -5.95
C LEU A 44 18.47 14.34 -6.96
N SER A 45 17.95 13.84 -8.09
CA SER A 45 17.10 14.66 -8.95
C SER A 45 15.90 15.13 -8.11
N ASN A 46 15.62 16.43 -8.09
CA ASN A 46 14.42 17.00 -7.46
C ASN A 46 13.10 16.54 -8.12
N GLU A 47 13.20 15.67 -9.13
CA GLU A 47 12.08 15.03 -9.81
C GLU A 47 11.49 13.94 -8.92
N LEU A 48 10.19 14.05 -8.62
CA LEU A 48 9.46 13.04 -7.88
C LEU A 48 9.35 11.78 -8.74
N ILE A 49 9.93 10.69 -8.28
CA ILE A 49 9.74 9.38 -8.92
C ILE A 49 8.30 8.94 -8.62
N PRO A 50 7.46 8.66 -9.64
CA PRO A 50 6.10 8.17 -9.43
C PRO A 50 6.06 6.99 -8.45
N GLY A 51 5.11 7.02 -7.52
CA GLY A 51 4.98 6.02 -6.47
C GLY A 51 5.97 6.15 -5.32
N ARG A 52 6.82 7.19 -5.27
CA ARG A 52 7.81 7.40 -4.20
C ARG A 52 7.63 8.74 -3.49
N SER A 53 8.02 8.77 -2.23
CA SER A 53 8.24 9.98 -1.44
C SER A 53 9.62 9.88 -0.77
N ASP A 54 10.36 10.98 -0.75
CA ASP A 54 11.63 11.10 -0.04
C ASP A 54 11.41 11.24 1.49
N LYS A 55 10.27 11.80 1.88
CA LYS A 55 9.93 12.15 3.26
C LYS A 55 8.57 11.59 3.68
N THR A 56 8.30 11.64 4.98
CA THR A 56 6.94 11.49 5.54
C THR A 56 6.05 12.67 5.14
N LEU A 57 4.78 12.64 5.56
CA LEU A 57 3.95 13.84 5.46
C LEU A 57 4.56 14.94 6.34
N SER A 58 4.55 16.18 5.84
CA SER A 58 4.95 17.36 6.61
C SER A 58 4.15 17.42 7.92
N PRO A 59 4.73 17.83 9.07
CA PRO A 59 3.97 18.04 10.30
C PRO A 59 3.05 19.27 10.22
N GLU A 60 3.42 20.28 9.44
CA GLU A 60 2.63 21.49 9.25
C GLU A 60 1.55 21.29 8.19
N ARG A 61 0.31 21.65 8.52
CA ARG A 61 -0.87 21.45 7.66
C ARG A 61 -0.72 22.08 6.29
N HIS A 62 -0.38 23.37 6.22
CA HIS A 62 -0.27 24.08 4.94
C HIS A 62 0.83 23.46 4.05
N ALA A 63 1.99 23.17 4.62
CA ALA A 63 3.06 22.49 3.89
C ALA A 63 2.66 21.07 3.45
N ARG A 64 1.83 20.37 4.22
CA ARG A 64 1.29 19.05 3.88
C ARG A 64 0.27 19.10 2.74
N GLU A 65 -0.57 20.13 2.70
CA GLU A 65 -1.49 20.40 1.58
C GLU A 65 -0.72 20.63 0.27
N LEU A 66 0.31 21.50 0.30
CA LEU A 66 1.20 21.74 -0.84
C LEU A 66 1.97 20.48 -1.27
N GLN A 67 2.50 19.74 -0.30
CA GLN A 67 3.16 18.45 -0.54
C GLN A 67 2.20 17.46 -1.21
N ALA A 68 0.98 17.32 -0.70
CA ALA A 68 -0.01 16.40 -1.22
C ALA A 68 -0.42 16.77 -2.64
N GLN A 69 -0.61 18.06 -2.94
CA GLN A 69 -0.94 18.52 -4.29
C GLN A 69 0.16 18.14 -5.28
N LYS A 70 1.42 18.47 -4.95
CA LYS A 70 2.59 18.12 -5.78
C LYS A 70 2.68 16.61 -6.02
N LEU A 71 2.47 15.81 -4.99
CA LEU A 71 2.55 14.35 -5.09
C LEU A 71 1.40 13.76 -5.93
N LEU A 72 0.17 14.26 -5.78
CA LEU A 72 -0.99 13.82 -6.56
C LEU A 72 -0.80 14.15 -8.04
N GLU A 73 -0.49 15.41 -8.35
CA GLU A 73 -0.26 15.87 -9.73
C GLU A 73 0.94 15.15 -10.36
N GLY A 74 2.04 14.99 -9.62
CA GLY A 74 3.22 14.23 -10.07
C GLY A 74 2.97 12.74 -10.30
N ASN A 75 1.87 12.19 -9.79
CA ASN A 75 1.40 10.83 -10.06
C ASN A 75 0.22 10.79 -11.05
N GLY A 76 0.02 11.87 -11.82
CA GLY A 76 -0.99 11.94 -12.88
C GLY A 76 -2.42 12.07 -12.38
N VAL A 77 -2.63 12.41 -11.11
CA VAL A 77 -3.98 12.62 -10.56
C VAL A 77 -4.49 13.99 -10.99
N VAL A 78 -5.61 14.00 -11.72
CA VAL A 78 -6.34 15.22 -12.06
C VAL A 78 -7.19 15.63 -10.85
N LEU A 79 -6.87 16.78 -10.26
CA LEU A 79 -7.63 17.36 -9.16
C LEU A 79 -8.94 17.98 -9.69
N ARG A 80 -10.06 17.71 -9.02
CA ARG A 80 -11.41 18.14 -9.40
C ARG A 80 -12.11 18.76 -8.21
N GLU A 81 -12.82 19.85 -8.45
CA GLU A 81 -13.57 20.57 -7.41
C GLU A 81 -14.50 19.60 -6.65
N GLY A 82 -14.44 19.65 -5.32
CA GLY A 82 -15.18 18.78 -4.42
C GLY A 82 -14.67 17.33 -4.34
N GLY A 83 -13.63 16.97 -5.09
CA GLY A 83 -13.00 15.64 -5.06
C GLY A 83 -12.34 15.35 -3.71
N THR A 84 -12.47 14.11 -3.23
CA THR A 84 -11.81 13.62 -2.01
C THR A 84 -10.58 12.80 -2.39
N TYR A 85 -9.44 13.14 -1.78
CA TYR A 85 -8.13 12.54 -2.05
C TYR A 85 -7.53 12.01 -0.74
N VAL A 86 -7.05 10.77 -0.78
CA VAL A 86 -6.34 10.12 0.32
C VAL A 86 -4.91 9.94 -0.11
N LEU A 87 -3.98 10.46 0.68
CA LEU A 87 -2.55 10.24 0.47
C LEU A 87 -2.03 9.37 1.61
N GLN A 88 -1.41 8.24 1.28
CA GLN A 88 -0.63 7.46 2.24
C GLN A 88 0.83 7.41 1.80
N ILE A 89 1.74 7.75 2.71
CA ILE A 89 3.16 7.49 2.56
C ILE A 89 3.52 6.40 3.56
N ASP A 90 3.92 5.23 3.07
CA ASP A 90 4.31 4.09 3.88
C ASP A 90 5.78 3.71 3.65
N GLN A 91 6.39 3.04 4.62
CA GLN A 91 7.77 2.58 4.47
C GLN A 91 7.87 1.40 3.50
N ASP A 92 9.02 1.31 2.85
CA ASP A 92 9.48 0.08 2.21
C ASP A 92 9.57 -1.08 3.22
N PRO A 93 9.30 -2.32 2.80
CA PRO A 93 9.53 -3.47 3.64
C PRO A 93 11.04 -3.68 3.87
N PRO A 94 11.43 -4.33 4.98
CA PRO A 94 12.79 -4.80 5.19
C PRO A 94 13.29 -5.60 3.99
N PRO A 95 14.58 -5.53 3.64
CA PRO A 95 15.14 -6.29 2.55
C PRO A 95 15.11 -7.80 2.85
N LYS A 96 15.23 -8.62 1.79
CA LYS A 96 15.20 -10.08 1.87
C LYS A 96 16.19 -10.68 2.88
N ASN A 97 17.36 -10.06 3.03
CA ASN A 97 18.42 -10.50 3.93
C ASN A 97 18.20 -10.09 5.39
N SER A 98 17.15 -9.32 5.72
CA SER A 98 16.78 -9.07 7.11
C SER A 98 16.42 -10.37 7.83
N SER A 99 16.52 -10.38 9.15
CA SER A 99 16.08 -11.47 9.99
C SER A 99 14.54 -11.62 9.98
N SER A 100 14.06 -12.80 10.34
CA SER A 100 12.62 -13.05 10.53
C SER A 100 12.02 -12.13 11.62
N ALA A 101 12.81 -11.81 12.65
CA ALA A 101 12.39 -10.92 13.73
C ALA A 101 12.19 -9.49 13.25
N GLU A 102 13.06 -8.96 12.39
CA GLU A 102 12.93 -7.63 11.79
C GLU A 102 11.72 -7.54 10.86
N ARG A 103 11.53 -8.52 9.97
CA ARG A 103 10.31 -8.61 9.15
C ARG A 103 9.07 -8.67 10.03
N SER A 104 9.08 -9.48 11.09
CA SER A 104 7.94 -9.55 12.02
C SER A 104 7.70 -8.22 12.76
N ARG A 105 8.76 -7.47 13.09
CA ARG A 105 8.63 -6.15 13.72
C ARG A 105 7.98 -5.15 12.77
N TYR A 106 8.41 -5.12 11.51
CA TYR A 106 7.80 -4.30 10.46
C TYR A 106 6.29 -4.58 10.34
N LEU A 107 5.90 -5.86 10.17
CA LEU A 107 4.50 -6.24 9.96
C LEU A 107 3.59 -5.91 11.15
N ARG A 108 4.15 -5.77 12.35
CA ARG A 108 3.39 -5.44 13.57
C ARG A 108 3.33 -3.94 13.85
N ARG A 109 3.88 -3.09 13.00
CA ARG A 109 3.90 -1.62 13.19
C ARG A 109 3.03 -0.92 12.16
N TYR A 110 2.46 0.20 12.55
CA TYR A 110 1.93 1.19 11.62
C TYR A 110 3.10 2.05 11.14
N THR A 111 3.69 1.70 10.00
CA THR A 111 4.88 2.36 9.44
C THR A 111 4.57 3.57 8.56
N GLY A 112 3.30 3.74 8.20
CA GLY A 112 2.83 4.78 7.31
C GLY A 112 2.11 5.92 8.00
N GLN A 113 1.92 6.97 7.21
CA GLN A 113 1.06 8.11 7.54
C GLN A 113 0.06 8.34 6.41
N THR A 114 -1.18 8.65 6.78
CA THR A 114 -2.28 8.93 5.86
C THR A 114 -2.90 10.29 6.17
N ALA A 115 -3.26 11.04 5.15
CA ALA A 115 -4.06 12.25 5.27
C ALA A 115 -5.18 12.26 4.22
N VAL A 116 -6.28 12.93 4.55
CA VAL A 116 -7.46 13.10 3.71
C VAL A 116 -7.58 14.57 3.33
N PHE A 117 -7.73 14.82 2.04
CA PHE A 117 -7.83 16.15 1.47
C PHE A 117 -9.10 16.28 0.64
N ARG A 118 -9.54 17.52 0.46
CA ARG A 118 -10.58 17.89 -0.49
C ARG A 118 -10.08 19.03 -1.37
N PHE A 119 -10.27 18.90 -2.67
CA PHE A 119 -9.96 20.00 -3.57
C PHE A 119 -11.13 21.00 -3.55
N LYS A 120 -10.86 22.23 -3.14
CA LYS A 120 -11.85 23.30 -3.00
C LYS A 120 -11.25 24.63 -3.41
N ASN A 121 -12.00 25.42 -4.17
CA ASN A 121 -11.59 26.77 -4.59
C ASN A 121 -10.19 26.78 -5.24
N GLY A 122 -9.88 25.74 -6.02
CA GLY A 122 -8.60 25.62 -6.72
C GLY A 122 -7.40 25.13 -5.89
N SER A 123 -7.59 24.71 -4.64
CA SER A 123 -6.49 24.16 -3.82
C SER A 123 -6.91 22.92 -3.04
N LEU A 124 -5.93 22.07 -2.67
CA LEU A 124 -6.18 21.00 -1.70
C LEU A 124 -6.26 21.58 -0.29
N GLN A 125 -7.34 21.23 0.40
CA GLN A 125 -7.54 21.52 1.81
C GLN A 125 -7.55 20.22 2.58
N GLU A 126 -6.75 20.15 3.63
CA GLU A 126 -6.75 19.00 4.51
C GLU A 126 -8.03 18.94 5.34
N ILE A 127 -8.63 17.76 5.36
CA ILE A 127 -9.79 17.45 6.19
C ILE A 127 -9.35 16.73 7.46
N GLU A 128 -8.35 15.86 7.36
CA GLU A 128 -7.83 15.07 8.47
C GLU A 128 -6.40 14.57 8.20
N GLY A 129 -5.56 14.53 9.22
CA GLY A 129 -4.20 13.99 9.12
C GLY A 129 -3.15 14.70 10.01
N PRO A 130 -1.92 14.16 10.06
CA PRO A 130 -1.55 12.82 9.60
C PRO A 130 -2.07 11.73 10.57
N LEU A 131 -2.53 10.62 10.01
CA LEU A 131 -2.99 9.43 10.72
C LEU A 131 -1.97 8.29 10.54
N ARG A 132 -1.57 7.63 11.61
CA ARG A 132 -0.84 6.35 11.60
C ARG A 132 -1.62 5.30 10.82
N SER A 133 -0.94 4.66 9.89
CA SER A 133 -1.52 3.64 9.02
C SER A 133 -0.49 2.60 8.58
N ALA A 134 -0.95 1.53 7.93
CA ALA A 134 -0.11 0.53 7.28
C ALA A 134 -0.75 0.12 5.95
N ALA A 135 0.04 0.02 4.89
CA ALA A 135 -0.34 -0.52 3.60
C ALA A 135 0.32 -1.90 3.32
N HIS A 136 0.74 -2.57 4.40
CA HIS A 136 1.27 -3.92 4.40
C HIS A 136 0.42 -4.79 5.35
N PRO A 137 0.41 -6.12 5.17
CA PRO A 137 -0.32 -7.01 6.06
C PRO A 137 0.26 -7.01 7.46
N GLY A 138 -0.58 -7.40 8.43
CA GLY A 138 -0.15 -7.78 9.78
C GLY A 138 0.01 -9.30 9.95
N GLN A 139 -0.39 -10.07 8.94
CA GLN A 139 -0.42 -11.53 8.95
C GLN A 139 0.42 -12.07 7.78
N LYS A 140 1.12 -13.19 7.99
CA LYS A 140 1.96 -13.85 6.96
C LYS A 140 1.25 -14.99 6.25
N ARG A 141 0.09 -15.38 6.74
CA ARG A 141 -0.71 -16.48 6.21
C ARG A 141 -2.18 -16.17 6.37
N ALA A 142 -2.95 -16.66 5.44
CA ALA A 142 -4.39 -16.78 5.53
C ALA A 142 -4.83 -17.97 4.69
N GLN A 143 -6.08 -18.40 4.85
CA GLN A 143 -6.66 -19.46 4.04
C GLN A 143 -7.62 -18.86 3.01
N GLY A 144 -7.66 -19.47 1.83
CA GLY A 144 -8.60 -19.12 0.76
C GLY A 144 -8.12 -17.98 -0.14
N PHE A 145 -6.83 -17.67 -0.13
CA PHE A 145 -6.20 -16.75 -1.06
C PHE A 145 -5.64 -17.51 -2.27
N THR A 146 -5.11 -16.76 -3.25
CA THR A 146 -4.61 -17.34 -4.49
C THR A 146 -3.17 -17.83 -4.30
N ASP A 147 -2.93 -19.11 -4.52
CA ASP A 147 -1.60 -19.65 -4.80
C ASP A 147 -1.24 -19.33 -6.25
N VAL A 148 -0.40 -18.31 -6.46
CA VAL A 148 -0.02 -17.81 -7.79
C VAL A 148 1.17 -18.57 -8.35
N ASN A 149 2.02 -19.15 -7.50
CA ASN A 149 3.23 -19.86 -7.93
C ASN A 149 3.07 -21.38 -8.04
N GLY A 150 1.97 -21.94 -7.52
CA GLY A 150 1.63 -23.36 -7.54
C GLY A 150 2.41 -24.21 -6.52
N ASP A 151 2.91 -23.63 -5.43
CA ASP A 151 3.69 -24.34 -4.40
C ASP A 151 2.82 -24.96 -3.29
N GLY A 152 1.49 -24.81 -3.38
CA GLY A 152 0.53 -25.30 -2.42
C GLY A 152 0.28 -24.36 -1.24
N ARG A 153 0.75 -23.10 -1.32
CA ARG A 153 0.54 -22.09 -0.29
C ARG A 153 -0.10 -20.83 -0.87
N ASP A 154 -0.92 -20.22 -0.04
CA ASP A 154 -1.63 -18.99 -0.36
C ASP A 154 -0.67 -17.78 -0.39
N ASP A 155 -0.66 -17.03 -1.51
CA ASP A 155 0.20 -15.85 -1.69
C ASP A 155 -0.55 -14.56 -1.32
N ILE A 156 -0.06 -13.88 -0.28
CA ILE A 156 -0.67 -12.63 0.21
C ILE A 156 -0.40 -11.49 -0.76
N ALA A 157 -1.46 -10.78 -1.14
CA ALA A 157 -1.36 -9.58 -1.98
C ALA A 157 -0.99 -8.35 -1.17
N HIS A 158 -0.03 -7.57 -1.66
CA HIS A 158 0.34 -6.25 -1.15
C HIS A 158 0.05 -5.21 -2.22
N LEU A 159 -0.64 -4.14 -1.85
CA LEU A 159 -0.85 -3.02 -2.77
C LEU A 159 0.49 -2.39 -3.14
N ARG A 160 0.72 -2.23 -4.44
CA ARG A 160 1.88 -1.50 -4.97
C ARG A 160 1.70 0.00 -4.75
N SER A 161 2.77 0.78 -4.84
CA SER A 161 2.58 2.22 -4.94
C SER A 161 1.86 2.57 -6.24
N GLY A 162 0.99 3.56 -6.18
CA GLY A 162 0.12 3.94 -7.30
C GLY A 162 -1.15 4.67 -6.87
N VAL A 163 -1.99 4.96 -7.86
CA VAL A 163 -3.29 5.61 -7.71
C VAL A 163 -4.39 4.57 -7.83
N TYR A 164 -5.34 4.61 -6.89
CA TYR A 164 -6.46 3.70 -6.77
C TYR A 164 -7.75 4.46 -6.50
N THR A 165 -8.89 3.81 -6.72
CA THR A 165 -10.20 4.40 -6.41
C THR A 165 -10.97 3.46 -5.49
N TYR A 166 -11.62 4.06 -4.49
CA TYR A 166 -12.43 3.35 -3.50
C TYR A 166 -13.82 3.97 -3.43
N HIS A 167 -14.80 3.15 -3.09
CA HIS A 167 -16.12 3.65 -2.69
C HIS A 167 -15.99 4.46 -1.40
N ALA A 168 -16.61 5.65 -1.37
CA ALA A 168 -16.63 6.52 -0.20
C ALA A 168 -17.71 6.14 0.82
N LYS A 169 -18.62 5.22 0.47
CA LYS A 169 -19.56 4.60 1.41
C LYS A 169 -18.93 3.35 1.99
N SER A 170 -18.79 3.30 3.31
CA SER A 170 -18.31 2.08 3.98
C SER A 170 -19.40 1.00 4.00
N PHE A 171 -19.00 -0.27 3.87
CA PHE A 171 -19.85 -1.44 4.02
C PHE A 171 -19.29 -2.34 5.11
N GLY A 172 -20.08 -2.65 6.14
CA GLY A 172 -19.59 -3.37 7.32
C GLY A 172 -18.42 -2.65 8.02
N GLY A 173 -18.38 -1.32 7.94
CA GLY A 173 -17.29 -0.51 8.49
C GLY A 173 -15.99 -0.56 7.67
N ARG A 174 -16.03 -1.01 6.41
CA ARG A 174 -14.85 -1.10 5.52
C ARG A 174 -15.05 -0.33 4.23
N PHE A 175 -14.00 0.29 3.71
CA PHE A 175 -14.04 0.88 2.36
C PHE A 175 -13.56 -0.12 1.33
N ASN A 176 -14.39 -0.35 0.32
CA ASN A 176 -14.12 -1.28 -0.76
C ASN A 176 -13.48 -0.55 -1.95
N PRO A 177 -12.49 -1.17 -2.62
CA PRO A 177 -11.99 -0.64 -3.87
C PRO A 177 -13.06 -0.71 -4.96
N ILE A 178 -12.91 0.10 -6.00
CA ILE A 178 -13.62 -0.12 -7.27
C ILE A 178 -13.06 -1.40 -7.91
N ASN A 179 -13.93 -2.34 -8.25
CA ASN A 179 -13.54 -3.61 -8.83
C ASN A 179 -13.51 -3.56 -10.36
N ASP A 180 -12.45 -2.97 -10.91
CA ASP A 180 -12.19 -2.80 -12.35
C ASP A 180 -10.82 -3.38 -12.77
N HIS A 181 -10.23 -4.25 -11.95
CA HIS A 181 -8.88 -4.82 -12.11
C HIS A 181 -7.74 -3.76 -12.19
N SER A 182 -7.98 -2.52 -11.78
CA SER A 182 -6.97 -1.47 -11.70
C SER A 182 -6.02 -1.64 -10.51
N MET A 183 -6.44 -2.39 -9.48
CA MET A 183 -5.67 -2.62 -8.26
C MET A 183 -4.44 -3.49 -8.48
N LYS A 184 -3.33 -2.86 -8.88
CA LYS A 184 -2.04 -3.53 -9.06
C LYS A 184 -1.43 -3.91 -7.71
N VAL A 185 -1.08 -5.17 -7.56
CA VAL A 185 -0.50 -5.74 -6.35
C VAL A 185 0.82 -6.44 -6.65
N ALA A 186 1.59 -6.74 -5.61
CA ALA A 186 2.60 -7.78 -5.62
C ALA A 186 2.16 -8.92 -4.71
N ARG A 187 2.69 -10.13 -4.92
CA ARG A 187 2.33 -11.33 -4.17
C ARG A 187 3.55 -11.80 -3.39
N ASP A 188 3.39 -12.08 -2.11
CA ASP A 188 4.42 -12.68 -1.24
C ASP A 188 4.50 -14.17 -1.57
N LEU A 189 5.42 -14.52 -2.47
CA LEU A 189 5.52 -15.87 -3.06
C LEU A 189 6.33 -16.83 -2.20
N ASN A 190 6.93 -16.34 -1.12
CA ASN A 190 7.75 -17.13 -0.21
C ASN A 190 7.19 -17.16 1.23
N GLN A 191 6.08 -16.44 1.44
CA GLN A 191 5.32 -16.32 2.68
C GLN A 191 6.17 -15.84 3.87
N ASP A 192 7.15 -14.96 3.61
CA ASP A 192 7.96 -14.33 4.67
C ASP A 192 7.32 -13.07 5.27
N GLY A 193 6.22 -12.63 4.66
CA GLY A 193 5.38 -11.50 5.01
C GLY A 193 5.77 -10.19 4.33
N THR A 194 6.82 -10.16 3.51
CA THR A 194 7.29 -8.97 2.80
C THR A 194 7.36 -9.20 1.30
N ILE A 195 7.41 -8.12 0.53
CA ILE A 195 7.61 -8.19 -0.92
C ILE A 195 9.07 -7.83 -1.20
N ASP A 196 9.81 -8.77 -1.77
CA ASP A 196 11.16 -8.51 -2.25
C ASP A 196 11.17 -7.93 -3.68
N ALA A 197 12.34 -7.49 -4.14
CA ALA A 197 12.48 -6.89 -5.46
C ALA A 197 12.22 -7.88 -6.62
N LEU A 198 12.40 -9.18 -6.41
CA LEU A 198 12.09 -10.20 -7.43
C LEU A 198 10.57 -10.36 -7.56
N GLU A 199 9.86 -10.44 -6.45
CA GLU A 199 8.40 -10.51 -6.39
C GLU A 199 7.77 -9.24 -6.98
N GLY A 200 8.29 -8.05 -6.64
CA GLY A 200 7.85 -6.79 -7.23
C GLY A 200 8.06 -6.70 -8.74
N ARG A 201 9.21 -7.16 -9.27
CA ARG A 201 9.46 -7.22 -10.72
C ARG A 201 8.55 -8.24 -11.41
N LYS A 202 8.37 -9.41 -10.80
CA LYS A 202 7.48 -10.45 -11.30
C LYS A 202 6.05 -9.93 -11.43
N ALA A 203 5.53 -9.28 -10.38
CA ALA A 203 4.21 -8.70 -10.37
C ALA A 203 3.98 -7.63 -11.46
N ARG A 204 5.00 -6.82 -11.77
CA ARG A 204 4.95 -5.87 -12.91
C ARG A 204 4.86 -6.57 -14.25
N ARG A 205 5.73 -7.57 -14.47
CA ARG A 205 5.79 -8.31 -15.73
C ARG A 205 4.51 -9.10 -15.99
N GLU A 206 3.93 -9.67 -14.94
CA GLU A 206 2.77 -10.56 -15.03
C GLU A 206 1.43 -9.83 -14.78
N GLY A 207 1.47 -8.55 -14.42
CA GLY A 207 0.27 -7.73 -14.25
C GLY A 207 -0.62 -8.17 -13.09
N HIS A 208 -0.03 -8.64 -11.98
CA HIS A 208 -0.79 -9.12 -10.82
C HIS A 208 -1.77 -8.05 -10.31
N TYR A 209 -3.00 -8.48 -10.01
CA TYR A 209 -4.04 -7.65 -9.43
C TYR A 209 -4.76 -8.38 -8.28
N ALA A 210 -5.53 -7.62 -7.50
CA ALA A 210 -6.47 -8.14 -6.51
C ALA A 210 -7.69 -7.22 -6.40
N THR A 211 -8.88 -7.74 -6.13
CA THR A 211 -10.13 -6.95 -6.10
C THR A 211 -10.64 -6.68 -4.69
N GLY A 212 -9.93 -7.19 -3.67
CA GLY A 212 -10.42 -7.26 -2.29
C GLY A 212 -9.63 -6.46 -1.26
N LEU A 213 -8.62 -5.66 -1.65
CA LEU A 213 -7.78 -4.94 -0.68
C LEU A 213 -8.52 -3.71 -0.15
N GLN A 214 -9.16 -3.86 1.01
CA GLN A 214 -10.02 -2.86 1.66
C GLN A 214 -9.23 -1.89 2.56
N TRP A 215 -9.89 -0.83 3.00
CA TRP A 215 -9.51 -0.11 4.23
C TRP A 215 -10.37 -0.59 5.40
N HIS A 216 -9.74 -0.83 6.55
CA HIS A 216 -10.46 -1.13 7.80
C HIS A 216 -9.62 -0.81 9.05
N ALA A 217 -10.26 -0.83 10.22
CA ALA A 217 -9.53 -0.75 11.49
C ALA A 217 -8.63 -1.99 11.69
N GLY A 218 -7.39 -1.77 12.11
CA GLY A 218 -6.56 -2.80 12.73
C GLY A 218 -6.80 -2.84 14.24
N THR A 219 -5.78 -3.22 15.02
CA THR A 219 -5.84 -3.07 16.48
C THR A 219 -5.22 -1.74 16.93
N SER A 220 -5.34 -1.40 18.21
CA SER A 220 -4.72 -0.19 18.78
C SER A 220 -3.20 -0.13 18.59
N THR A 221 -2.54 -1.29 18.51
CA THR A 221 -1.07 -1.39 18.54
C THR A 221 -0.46 -1.96 17.27
N ARG A 222 -1.23 -2.73 16.47
CA ARG A 222 -0.68 -3.41 15.29
C ARG A 222 -1.69 -3.48 14.13
N PRO A 223 -1.21 -3.48 12.88
CA PRO A 223 -2.01 -3.90 11.73
C PRO A 223 -2.60 -5.29 11.96
N SER A 224 -3.81 -5.53 11.44
CA SER A 224 -4.48 -6.83 11.54
C SER A 224 -5.20 -7.13 10.23
N SER A 225 -4.43 -7.31 9.15
CA SER A 225 -4.97 -7.60 7.82
C SER A 225 -4.12 -8.60 7.05
N VAL A 226 -4.74 -9.17 6.02
CA VAL A 226 -4.13 -9.99 4.97
C VAL A 226 -4.10 -9.17 3.67
N GLY A 227 -3.30 -8.10 3.67
CA GLY A 227 -3.07 -7.23 2.50
C GLY A 227 -3.84 -5.91 2.50
N CYS A 228 -4.88 -5.78 3.33
CA CYS A 228 -5.69 -4.55 3.44
C CYS A 228 -4.93 -3.41 4.13
N GLN A 229 -5.35 -2.18 3.83
CA GLN A 229 -4.87 -0.97 4.49
C GLN A 229 -5.53 -0.85 5.86
N THR A 230 -4.72 -0.57 6.88
CA THR A 230 -5.22 -0.50 8.26
C THR A 230 -4.73 0.72 9.02
N MET A 231 -5.52 1.11 10.01
CA MET A 231 -5.20 2.16 10.98
C MET A 231 -5.61 1.72 12.40
N PRO A 232 -5.04 2.29 13.47
CA PRO A 232 -5.58 2.13 14.81
C PRO A 232 -7.07 2.53 14.86
N PRO A 233 -7.93 1.87 15.66
CA PRO A 233 -9.39 2.09 15.62
C PRO A 233 -9.84 3.55 15.73
N GLN A 234 -9.27 4.32 16.66
CA GLN A 234 -9.59 5.74 16.83
C GLN A 234 -9.24 6.58 15.58
N GLN A 235 -8.13 6.25 14.93
CA GLN A 235 -7.68 6.94 13.72
C GLN A 235 -8.47 6.50 12.50
N TYR A 236 -8.82 5.22 12.42
CA TYR A 236 -9.73 4.71 11.40
C TYR A 236 -11.10 5.39 11.50
N GLN A 237 -11.61 5.63 12.71
CA GLN A 237 -12.87 6.35 12.89
C GLN A 237 -12.78 7.79 12.38
N ARG A 238 -11.69 8.51 12.67
CA ARG A 238 -11.42 9.85 12.14
C ARG A 238 -11.32 9.85 10.61
N PHE A 239 -10.56 8.91 10.05
CA PHE A 239 -10.47 8.68 8.61
C PHE A 239 -11.85 8.47 7.98
N ARG A 240 -12.66 7.58 8.56
CA ARG A 240 -14.00 7.26 8.06
C ARG A 240 -14.89 8.50 8.03
N LEU A 241 -14.92 9.28 9.12
CA LEU A 241 -15.69 10.52 9.19
C LEU A 241 -15.21 11.56 8.16
N ALA A 242 -13.89 11.68 7.96
CA ALA A 242 -13.32 12.58 6.96
C ALA A 242 -13.76 12.22 5.53
N ILE A 243 -13.76 10.94 5.18
CA ILE A 243 -14.23 10.43 3.88
C ILE A 243 -15.74 10.63 3.72
N GLU A 244 -16.53 10.19 4.70
CA GLU A 244 -18.00 10.23 4.67
C GLU A 244 -18.57 11.65 4.75
N SER A 245 -17.78 12.64 5.21
CA SER A 245 -18.15 14.07 5.14
C SER A 245 -18.12 14.65 3.71
N GLY A 246 -17.61 13.90 2.75
CA GLY A 246 -17.62 14.25 1.33
C GLY A 246 -18.95 13.96 0.67
N LYS A 247 -19.26 14.65 -0.43
CA LYS A 247 -20.47 14.40 -1.24
C LYS A 247 -20.26 13.36 -2.36
N GLN A 248 -19.01 12.98 -2.61
CA GLN A 248 -18.65 12.07 -3.69
C GLN A 248 -18.93 10.61 -3.31
N SER A 249 -19.34 9.79 -4.27
CA SER A 249 -19.54 8.35 -4.07
C SER A 249 -18.22 7.55 -4.02
N THR A 250 -17.11 8.19 -4.39
CA THR A 250 -15.77 7.61 -4.41
C THR A 250 -14.71 8.58 -3.89
N PHE A 251 -13.56 8.06 -3.48
CA PHE A 251 -12.36 8.85 -3.25
C PHE A 251 -11.16 8.28 -4.01
N THR A 252 -10.23 9.17 -4.38
CA THR A 252 -8.95 8.78 -4.99
C THR A 252 -7.95 8.50 -3.88
N TYR A 253 -7.22 7.40 -4.00
CA TYR A 253 -6.20 6.99 -3.04
C TYR A 253 -4.83 6.90 -3.75
N LEU A 254 -3.87 7.71 -3.32
CA LEU A 254 -2.47 7.62 -3.72
C LEU A 254 -1.66 6.94 -2.61
N LEU A 255 -1.08 5.79 -2.93
CA LEU A 255 -0.08 5.11 -2.11
C LEU A 255 1.32 5.41 -2.63
N LEU A 256 2.16 5.95 -1.76
CA LEU A 256 3.58 6.15 -2.00
C LEU A 256 4.42 5.32 -1.04
N ARG A 257 5.61 4.95 -1.49
CA ARG A 257 6.63 4.31 -0.66
C ARG A 257 7.77 5.26 -0.37
N ARG A 258 8.30 5.21 0.84
CA ARG A 258 9.53 5.90 1.25
C ARG A 258 10.56 4.91 1.77
N ALA A 259 11.80 5.36 1.87
CA ALA A 259 12.85 4.57 2.52
C ALA A 259 12.41 4.12 3.92
N ASN A 260 12.72 2.86 4.24
CA ASN A 260 12.57 2.32 5.58
C ASN A 260 13.54 3.03 6.53
N GLU A 261 13.09 3.31 7.76
CA GLU A 261 13.90 4.02 8.76
C GLU A 261 15.09 3.19 9.26
N ASP A 262 14.91 1.87 9.32
CA ASP A 262 15.91 0.94 9.84
C ASP A 262 16.79 0.37 8.71
N PHE A 263 16.25 0.25 7.48
CA PHE A 263 16.91 -0.47 6.36
C PHE A 263 17.18 0.37 5.11
N GLY A 264 16.76 1.64 5.09
CA GLY A 264 16.87 2.50 3.91
C GLY A 264 15.89 2.12 2.79
N ALA A 265 16.18 2.59 1.58
CA ALA A 265 15.32 2.33 0.42
C ALA A 265 15.42 0.85 -0.01
N ASN A 266 14.26 0.22 -0.18
CA ASN A 266 14.13 -1.10 -0.79
C ASN A 266 13.14 -0.99 -1.95
N PRO A 267 13.60 -0.46 -3.10
CA PRO A 267 12.73 -0.26 -4.25
C PRO A 267 12.35 -1.62 -4.84
N PHE A 268 11.08 -2.01 -4.69
CA PHE A 268 10.48 -3.13 -5.40
C PHE A 268 9.62 -2.63 -6.54
#